data_AF-A0AAV1CH39-F1
#
_entry.id   AF-A0AAV1CH39-F1
#
_cell.length_a   1.000
_cell.length_b   1.000
_cell.length_c   1.000
_cell.angle_alpha   90.00
_cell.angle_beta   90.00
_cell.angle_gamma   90.00
#
_symmetry.space_group_name_H-M   'P 1'
#
loop_
_entity.id
_entity.type
_entity.pdbx_description
1 polymer ?
#
loop_
_entity_poly.entity_id
_entity_poly.type
_entity_poly.pdbx_seq_one_letter_code
_entity_poly.pdbx_strand_id
1 'polypeptide(L)'
;MTAVTSLLEKYNIDPKQIGRLEVGSETVLDKSKSIKTFLMQIFEESGNTDIEGVDSTNACYGGTAALFNCVNWVESSSWDGRYGLVVCTDSAVYAEGPARPTGGAAAIAMLVGPDAPIVFESKLRASHMAHAYDFYKPNLASEYPVVDGKLSQTCYLMALDSCYKNLSHKYEKMEGKKFSIAEAAYFVFHSPYNKLVQKSFARLVFNDALSDASSIDEAGKEKLSPFSSLTGDESYQNRDLEKASQLVAKPFYDEKVGPTTLIPKQVGNMYTASLYAAFASLIHNKTTALDGKRVILFSYGSGLSATMFSLRLREGQHPFSLSKIASVMNVSEKLKSRHEFPPEKFVETMHLMEQRYGANNFVTSKDCSLLAPGTYYLLEVDSKYRRFYAKKALANGSLANGH
;
A
#
# COMPACT_ATOMS: atom_id res chain seq x y z
N MET A 1 -3.53 -5.05 14.77
CA MET A 1 -3.69 -4.44 16.12
C MET A 1 -2.76 -3.25 16.32
N THR A 2 -1.43 -3.42 16.28
CA THR A 2 -0.43 -2.34 16.53
C THR A 2 -0.71 -1.02 15.79
N ALA A 3 -0.92 -1.05 14.47
CA ALA A 3 -1.18 0.16 13.68
C ALA A 3 -2.50 0.86 14.06
N VAL A 4 -3.57 0.08 14.33
CA VAL A 4 -4.89 0.59 14.71
C VAL A 4 -4.83 1.25 16.08
N THR A 5 -4.31 0.54 17.09
CA THR A 5 -4.19 1.08 18.45
C THR A 5 -3.32 2.34 18.47
N SER A 6 -2.18 2.33 17.77
CA SER A 6 -1.34 3.54 17.68
C SER A 6 -2.03 4.70 16.97
N LEU A 7 -2.93 4.46 16.01
CA LEU A 7 -3.69 5.52 15.35
C LEU A 7 -4.71 6.10 16.33
N LEU A 8 -5.54 5.26 16.95
CA LEU A 8 -6.58 5.70 17.88
C LEU A 8 -5.98 6.49 19.05
N GLU A 9 -4.91 5.97 19.67
CA GLU A 9 -4.22 6.63 20.78
C GLU A 9 -3.61 7.98 20.38
N LYS A 10 -2.85 8.05 19.27
CA LYS A 10 -2.07 9.26 18.92
C LYS A 10 -2.90 10.39 18.30
N TYR A 11 -4.08 10.07 17.76
CA TYR A 11 -5.06 11.06 17.30
C TYR A 11 -6.20 11.28 18.31
N ASN A 12 -6.17 10.59 19.46
CA ASN A 12 -7.20 10.66 20.49
C ASN A 12 -8.62 10.41 19.92
N ILE A 13 -8.75 9.35 19.12
CA ILE A 13 -10.02 8.95 18.53
C ILE A 13 -10.71 7.97 19.48
N ASP A 14 -11.91 8.33 19.94
CA ASP A 14 -12.77 7.42 20.69
C ASP A 14 -13.13 6.21 19.80
N PRO A 15 -12.81 4.95 20.21
CA PRO A 15 -13.18 3.76 19.46
C PRO A 15 -14.68 3.66 19.13
N LYS A 16 -15.56 4.32 19.89
CA LYS A 16 -17.00 4.40 19.61
C LYS A 16 -17.34 5.23 18.37
N GLN A 17 -16.42 6.08 17.90
CA GLN A 17 -16.56 6.90 16.70
C GLN A 17 -16.16 6.14 15.42
N ILE A 18 -15.90 4.84 15.48
CA ILE A 18 -15.68 4.02 14.28
C ILE A 18 -16.99 3.30 13.92
N GLY A 19 -17.52 3.56 12.72
CA GLY A 19 -18.75 2.94 12.19
C GLY A 19 -18.49 1.91 11.09
N ARG A 20 -17.30 1.96 10.46
CA ARG A 20 -16.84 0.95 9.50
C ARG A 20 -15.38 0.63 9.72
N LEU A 21 -15.02 -0.65 9.70
CA LEU A 21 -13.65 -1.16 9.76
C LEU A 21 -13.47 -2.23 8.68
N GLU A 22 -12.55 -1.99 7.75
CA GLU A 22 -12.30 -2.92 6.64
C GLU A 22 -10.80 -3.18 6.46
N VAL A 23 -10.45 -4.43 6.15
CA VAL A 23 -9.06 -4.88 6.02
C VAL A 23 -8.76 -5.26 4.57
N GLY A 24 -7.70 -4.71 4.00
CA GLY A 24 -7.08 -5.22 2.79
C GLY A 24 -5.89 -6.12 3.13
N SER A 25 -5.91 -7.37 2.65
CA SER A 25 -4.79 -8.29 2.82
C SER A 25 -4.83 -9.41 1.78
N GLU A 26 -3.65 -9.96 1.47
CA GLU A 26 -3.45 -11.22 0.77
C GLU A 26 -2.68 -12.26 1.62
N THR A 27 -2.38 -11.96 2.88
CA THR A 27 -1.86 -12.90 3.88
C THR A 27 -3.04 -13.58 4.58
N VAL A 28 -3.42 -14.76 4.09
CA VAL A 28 -4.56 -15.53 4.61
C VAL A 28 -4.15 -16.35 5.84
N LEU A 29 -4.68 -16.00 7.01
CA LEU A 29 -4.48 -16.77 8.25
C LEU A 29 -5.58 -17.80 8.50
N ASP A 30 -6.79 -17.53 8.01
CA ASP A 30 -7.97 -18.39 8.09
C ASP A 30 -8.79 -18.19 6.80
N LYS A 31 -9.39 -19.26 6.28
CA LYS A 31 -10.11 -19.24 5.00
C LYS A 31 -11.53 -18.67 5.10
N SER A 32 -12.03 -18.46 6.31
CA SER A 32 -13.40 -17.99 6.59
C SER A 32 -13.39 -16.82 7.57
N LYS A 33 -12.64 -16.93 8.67
CA LYS A 33 -12.56 -15.88 9.70
C LYS A 33 -11.66 -14.72 9.24
N SER A 34 -12.27 -13.57 9.01
CA SER A 34 -11.59 -12.35 8.58
C SER A 34 -10.66 -11.76 9.64
N ILE A 35 -9.57 -11.12 9.21
CA ILE A 35 -8.67 -10.30 10.05
C ILE A 35 -9.47 -9.19 10.73
N LYS A 36 -10.48 -8.61 10.05
CA LYS A 36 -11.41 -7.63 10.66
C LYS A 36 -11.98 -8.12 11.98
N THR A 37 -12.42 -9.38 12.06
CA THR A 37 -12.97 -9.93 13.31
C THR A 37 -11.91 -10.13 14.40
N PHE A 38 -10.63 -10.31 14.07
CA PHE A 38 -9.56 -10.26 15.07
C PHE A 38 -9.38 -8.85 15.64
N LEU A 39 -9.53 -7.82 14.80
CA LEU A 39 -9.40 -6.42 15.24
C LEU A 39 -10.55 -5.94 16.13
N MET A 40 -11.70 -6.61 16.12
CA MET A 40 -12.84 -6.28 16.99
C MET A 40 -12.48 -6.33 18.49
N GLN A 41 -11.48 -7.12 18.90
CA GLN A 41 -10.94 -7.13 20.26
C GLN A 41 -10.55 -5.73 20.77
N ILE A 42 -10.14 -4.82 19.88
CA ILE A 42 -9.79 -3.42 20.25
C ILE A 42 -11.05 -2.61 20.64
N PHE A 43 -12.20 -2.98 20.09
CA PHE A 43 -13.47 -2.25 20.24
C PHE A 43 -14.38 -2.89 21.30
N GLU A 44 -14.16 -4.17 21.64
CA GLU A 44 -14.90 -4.90 22.66
C GLU A 44 -14.90 -4.19 24.02
N GLU A 45 -13.75 -3.66 24.48
CA GLU A 45 -13.66 -2.91 25.74
C GLU A 45 -14.54 -1.65 25.76
N SER A 46 -14.73 -1.02 24.59
CA SER A 46 -15.57 0.17 24.46
C SER A 46 -17.07 -0.16 24.31
N GLY A 47 -17.42 -1.44 24.10
CA GLY A 47 -18.77 -1.89 23.78
C GLY A 47 -19.23 -1.52 22.36
N ASN A 48 -18.34 -1.04 21.48
CA ASN A 48 -18.70 -0.68 20.10
C ASN A 48 -18.63 -1.92 19.20
N THR A 49 -19.76 -2.61 19.02
CA THR A 49 -19.84 -3.82 18.18
C THR A 49 -20.53 -3.57 16.83
N ASP A 50 -21.27 -2.47 16.69
CA ASP A 50 -21.96 -2.10 15.46
C ASP A 50 -21.00 -1.35 14.52
N ILE A 51 -20.14 -2.13 13.86
CA ILE A 51 -19.10 -1.66 12.94
C ILE A 51 -19.16 -2.49 11.66
N GLU A 52 -19.54 -1.87 10.54
CA GLU A 52 -19.57 -2.49 9.21
C GLU A 52 -18.17 -2.89 8.70
N GLY A 53 -18.12 -3.66 7.61
CA GLY A 53 -16.89 -4.05 6.91
C GLY A 53 -16.34 -5.42 7.31
N VAL A 54 -15.56 -6.01 6.39
CA VAL A 54 -14.90 -7.32 6.50
C VAL A 54 -13.50 -7.26 5.87
N ASP A 55 -13.00 -8.35 5.29
CA ASP A 55 -11.74 -8.34 4.55
C ASP A 55 -12.03 -8.21 3.03
N SER A 56 -11.17 -7.48 2.31
CA SER A 56 -11.16 -7.36 0.86
C SER A 56 -9.84 -7.90 0.30
N THR A 57 -9.92 -8.81 -0.67
CA THR A 57 -8.73 -9.51 -1.19
C THR A 57 -8.72 -9.56 -2.71
N ASN A 58 -7.64 -9.04 -3.30
CA ASN A 58 -7.13 -9.42 -4.61
C ASN A 58 -5.64 -9.04 -4.64
N ALA A 59 -4.76 -9.95 -4.24
CA ALA A 59 -3.32 -9.68 -4.12
C ALA A 59 -3.05 -8.32 -3.43
N CYS A 60 -2.09 -7.54 -3.94
CA CYS A 60 -1.71 -6.23 -3.42
C CYS A 60 -2.77 -5.12 -3.60
N TYR A 61 -3.94 -5.41 -4.21
CA TYR A 61 -5.01 -4.43 -4.45
C TYR A 61 -6.01 -4.31 -3.29
N GLY A 62 -6.07 -5.32 -2.39
CA GLY A 62 -7.10 -5.40 -1.33
C GLY A 62 -7.22 -4.14 -0.46
N GLY A 63 -6.10 -3.47 -0.17
CA GLY A 63 -6.09 -2.20 0.58
C GLY A 63 -6.80 -1.06 -0.14
N THR A 64 -6.69 -0.99 -1.46
CA THR A 64 -7.36 0.00 -2.30
C THR A 64 -8.85 -0.29 -2.45
N ALA A 65 -9.22 -1.56 -2.57
CA ALA A 65 -10.62 -1.95 -2.50
C ALA A 65 -11.25 -1.50 -1.17
N ALA A 66 -10.60 -1.80 -0.05
CA ALA A 66 -11.08 -1.42 1.27
C ALA A 66 -11.17 0.11 1.46
N LEU A 67 -10.19 0.85 0.92
CA LEU A 67 -10.22 2.31 0.94
C LEU A 67 -11.38 2.88 0.14
N PHE A 68 -11.62 2.38 -1.07
CA PHE A 68 -12.76 2.83 -1.88
C PHE A 68 -14.10 2.48 -1.23
N ASN A 69 -14.24 1.29 -0.65
CA ASN A 69 -15.46 0.92 0.07
C ASN A 69 -15.73 1.85 1.25
N CYS A 70 -14.72 2.20 2.05
CA CYS A 70 -14.88 3.14 3.15
C CYS A 70 -15.22 4.56 2.68
N VAL A 71 -14.60 5.07 1.61
CA VAL A 71 -14.95 6.38 1.04
C VAL A 71 -16.39 6.37 0.51
N ASN A 72 -16.76 5.35 -0.27
CA ASN A 72 -18.13 5.22 -0.78
C ASN A 72 -19.15 5.09 0.36
N TRP A 73 -18.81 4.40 1.45
CA TRP A 73 -19.67 4.27 2.64
C TRP A 73 -19.87 5.63 3.33
N VAL A 74 -18.83 6.44 3.51
CA VAL A 74 -18.96 7.81 4.04
C VAL A 74 -19.84 8.69 3.15
N GLU A 75 -19.80 8.48 1.83
CA GLU A 75 -20.62 9.22 0.85
C GLU A 75 -22.04 8.64 0.68
N SER A 76 -22.39 7.53 1.35
CA SER A 76 -23.65 6.82 1.12
C SER A 76 -24.79 7.31 2.04
N SER A 77 -26.01 6.88 1.73
CA SER A 77 -27.18 7.08 2.61
C SER A 77 -27.18 6.20 3.86
N SER A 78 -26.28 5.21 3.96
CA SER A 78 -26.09 4.37 5.15
C SER A 78 -25.03 4.93 6.12
N TRP A 79 -24.39 6.05 5.77
CA TRP A 79 -23.43 6.70 6.65
C TRP A 79 -24.14 7.21 7.92
N ASP A 80 -23.56 6.88 9.07
CA ASP A 80 -24.11 7.17 10.40
C ASP A 80 -23.38 8.33 11.11
N GLY A 81 -22.52 9.05 10.38
CA GLY A 81 -21.72 10.15 10.92
C GLY A 81 -20.38 9.73 11.53
N ARG A 82 -20.13 8.42 11.73
CA ARG A 82 -18.88 7.91 12.31
C ARG A 82 -17.77 7.77 11.27
N TYR A 83 -16.53 7.58 11.72
CA TYR A 83 -15.39 7.37 10.84
C TYR A 83 -15.35 5.96 10.24
N GLY A 84 -14.84 5.87 9.02
CA GLY A 84 -14.33 4.63 8.45
C GLY A 84 -12.87 4.42 8.87
N LEU A 85 -12.48 3.17 9.07
CA LEU A 85 -11.12 2.77 9.38
C LEU A 85 -10.67 1.68 8.41
N VAL A 86 -9.61 1.94 7.65
CA VAL A 86 -9.04 1.01 6.68
C VAL A 86 -7.73 0.48 7.21
N VAL A 87 -7.50 -0.83 7.12
CA VAL A 87 -6.22 -1.46 7.47
C VAL A 87 -5.68 -2.23 6.28
N CYS A 88 -4.52 -1.84 5.79
CA CYS A 88 -3.76 -2.62 4.80
C CYS A 88 -2.67 -3.37 5.56
N THR A 89 -2.61 -4.69 5.49
CA THR A 89 -1.64 -5.48 6.27
C THR A 89 -1.20 -6.72 5.52
N ASP A 90 0.11 -6.91 5.42
CA ASP A 90 0.67 -8.11 4.79
C ASP A 90 2.08 -8.42 5.31
N SER A 91 2.43 -9.69 5.17
CA SER A 91 3.79 -10.21 5.25
C SER A 91 4.13 -10.84 3.91
N ALA A 92 4.98 -10.18 3.12
CA ALA A 92 5.42 -10.64 1.81
C ALA A 92 6.65 -11.53 1.96
N VAL A 93 6.42 -12.84 1.91
CA VAL A 93 7.45 -13.88 2.06
C VAL A 93 7.52 -14.74 0.80
N TYR A 94 8.73 -15.12 0.41
CA TYR A 94 9.00 -15.93 -0.76
C TYR A 94 9.94 -17.09 -0.43
N ALA A 95 9.80 -18.18 -1.19
CA ALA A 95 10.70 -19.33 -1.15
C ALA A 95 12.16 -18.94 -1.44
N GLU A 96 13.08 -19.89 -1.25
CA GLU A 96 14.46 -19.73 -1.72
C GLU A 96 14.51 -19.39 -3.21
N GLY A 97 15.39 -18.45 -3.56
CA GLY A 97 15.59 -18.00 -4.94
C GLY A 97 15.48 -16.49 -5.11
N PRO A 98 15.36 -16.02 -6.37
CA PRO A 98 15.55 -14.62 -6.73
C PRO A 98 14.45 -13.67 -6.24
N ALA A 99 13.30 -14.20 -5.80
CA ALA A 99 12.20 -13.40 -5.26
C ALA A 99 12.35 -13.08 -3.75
N ARG A 100 13.14 -13.87 -2.99
CA ARG A 100 13.32 -13.65 -1.54
C ARG A 100 13.77 -12.22 -1.19
N PRO A 101 14.71 -11.59 -1.90
CA PRO A 101 15.14 -10.22 -1.59
C PRO A 101 14.07 -9.15 -1.82
N THR A 102 12.94 -9.47 -2.46
CA THR A 102 11.84 -8.51 -2.65
C THR A 102 10.76 -8.62 -1.56
N GLY A 103 10.95 -9.46 -0.55
CA GLY A 103 10.02 -9.56 0.59
C GLY A 103 9.99 -8.29 1.47
N GLY A 104 9.08 -8.28 2.43
CA GLY A 104 8.88 -7.18 3.38
C GLY A 104 7.59 -7.36 4.18
N ALA A 105 7.37 -6.56 5.21
CA ALA A 105 6.15 -6.66 6.02
C ALA A 105 5.78 -5.30 6.62
N ALA A 106 4.50 -4.95 6.56
CA ALA A 106 3.98 -3.77 7.24
C ALA A 106 2.46 -3.83 7.38
N ALA A 107 1.96 -2.99 8.28
CA ALA A 107 0.55 -2.63 8.33
C ALA A 107 0.40 -1.10 8.33
N ILE A 108 -0.58 -0.59 7.58
CA ILE A 108 -0.99 0.81 7.55
C ILE A 108 -2.45 0.90 7.94
N ALA A 109 -2.77 1.80 8.86
CA ALA A 109 -4.13 2.15 9.24
C ALA A 109 -4.44 3.57 8.74
N MET A 110 -5.61 3.76 8.12
CA MET A 110 -6.08 5.04 7.59
C MET A 110 -7.47 5.33 8.14
N LEU A 111 -7.64 6.49 8.77
CA LEU A 111 -8.95 6.99 9.17
C LEU A 111 -9.58 7.75 7.99
N VAL A 112 -10.85 7.47 7.71
CA VAL A 112 -11.61 8.01 6.58
C VAL A 112 -12.82 8.77 7.13
N GLY A 113 -13.01 10.01 6.67
CA GLY A 113 -14.11 10.85 7.10
C GLY A 113 -14.21 12.13 6.24
N PRO A 114 -15.24 12.95 6.49
CA PRO A 114 -15.41 14.23 5.81
C PRO A 114 -14.28 15.21 6.18
N ASP A 115 -14.18 16.29 5.41
CA ASP A 115 -13.25 17.40 5.65
C ASP A 115 -11.77 17.05 5.74
N ALA A 116 -11.35 15.93 5.15
CA ALA A 116 -9.99 15.44 5.21
C ALA A 116 -8.93 16.40 4.63
N PRO A 117 -7.67 16.38 5.12
CA PRO A 117 -6.52 17.03 4.47
C PRO A 117 -6.11 16.33 3.16
N ILE A 118 -6.57 15.09 2.97
CA ILE A 118 -6.26 14.23 1.83
C ILE A 118 -7.59 13.86 1.18
N VAL A 119 -8.00 14.62 0.17
CA VAL A 119 -9.33 14.54 -0.42
C VAL A 119 -9.29 13.73 -1.71
N PHE A 120 -10.24 12.81 -1.89
CA PHE A 120 -10.40 12.12 -3.17
C PHE A 120 -10.94 13.06 -4.24
N GLU A 121 -10.31 13.09 -5.41
CA GLU A 121 -10.96 13.65 -6.60
C GLU A 121 -11.84 12.56 -7.21
N SER A 122 -13.04 12.36 -6.66
CA SER A 122 -13.85 11.13 -6.79
C SER A 122 -14.09 10.65 -8.23
N LYS A 123 -14.16 11.58 -9.19
CA LYS A 123 -14.36 11.26 -10.62
C LYS A 123 -13.06 10.99 -11.38
N LEU A 124 -11.92 11.44 -10.86
CA LEU A 124 -10.59 11.29 -11.46
C LEU A 124 -9.93 10.00 -10.98
N ARG A 125 -10.55 8.87 -11.35
CA ARG A 125 -10.06 7.52 -11.09
C ARG A 125 -10.37 6.61 -12.28
N ALA A 126 -9.52 5.64 -12.57
CA ALA A 126 -9.75 4.67 -13.62
C ALA A 126 -9.14 3.31 -13.28
N SER A 127 -9.90 2.26 -13.54
CA SER A 127 -9.56 0.89 -13.16
C SER A 127 -9.35 0.02 -14.40
N HIS A 128 -8.55 -1.02 -14.23
CA HIS A 128 -8.36 -2.09 -15.18
C HIS A 128 -8.33 -3.41 -14.42
N MET A 129 -9.16 -4.36 -14.82
CA MET A 129 -9.25 -5.70 -14.25
C MET A 129 -9.27 -6.70 -15.39
N ALA A 130 -8.54 -7.79 -15.24
CA ALA A 130 -8.44 -8.83 -16.26
C ALA A 130 -8.17 -10.18 -15.58
N HIS A 131 -8.46 -11.28 -16.27
CA HIS A 131 -8.03 -12.60 -15.82
C HIS A 131 -6.58 -12.85 -16.27
N ALA A 132 -5.68 -13.10 -15.32
CA ALA A 132 -4.26 -13.38 -15.56
C ALA A 132 -3.69 -14.33 -14.49
N TYR A 133 -2.67 -15.10 -14.86
CA TYR A 133 -1.91 -15.98 -13.96
C TYR A 133 -0.47 -15.49 -13.79
N ASP A 134 -0.29 -14.18 -13.57
CA ASP A 134 1.02 -13.55 -13.44
C ASP A 134 1.67 -13.79 -12.06
N PHE A 135 0.85 -13.76 -11.01
CA PHE A 135 1.21 -14.14 -9.64
C PHE A 135 -0.06 -14.58 -8.91
N TYR A 136 0.00 -15.74 -8.25
CA TYR A 136 -1.15 -16.31 -7.53
C TYR A 136 -0.70 -17.33 -6.48
N LYS A 137 -1.56 -17.63 -5.50
CA LYS A 137 -1.27 -18.58 -4.40
C LYS A 137 -2.23 -19.78 -4.48
N PRO A 138 -1.98 -20.75 -5.40
CA PRO A 138 -2.88 -21.89 -5.58
C PRO A 138 -2.71 -22.97 -4.49
N ASN A 139 -1.53 -23.03 -3.86
CA ASN A 139 -1.23 -23.99 -2.80
C ASN A 139 -1.65 -23.42 -1.44
N LEU A 140 -2.82 -23.82 -0.95
CA LEU A 140 -3.38 -23.33 0.32
C LEU A 140 -2.54 -23.68 1.56
N ALA A 141 -1.65 -24.68 1.47
CA ALA A 141 -0.79 -25.09 2.58
C ALA A 141 0.55 -24.35 2.61
N SER A 142 0.88 -23.55 1.60
CA SER A 142 2.13 -22.79 1.51
C SER A 142 1.86 -21.28 1.55
N GLU A 143 2.76 -20.52 2.19
CA GLU A 143 2.72 -19.06 2.16
C GLU A 143 3.22 -18.52 0.80
N TYR A 144 3.97 -19.33 0.06
CA TYR A 144 4.67 -18.89 -1.13
C TYR A 144 3.77 -18.87 -2.37
N PRO A 145 3.90 -17.83 -3.21
CA PRO A 145 3.17 -17.71 -4.46
C PRO A 145 3.83 -18.51 -5.59
N VAL A 146 3.03 -18.86 -6.59
CA VAL A 146 3.50 -19.17 -7.94
C VAL A 146 3.62 -17.85 -8.70
N VAL A 147 4.78 -17.62 -9.34
CA VAL A 147 5.09 -16.34 -10.00
C VAL A 147 5.68 -16.57 -11.38
N ASP A 148 5.06 -15.98 -12.41
CA ASP A 148 5.69 -15.76 -13.70
C ASP A 148 6.21 -14.31 -13.73
N GLY A 149 7.49 -14.13 -13.41
CA GLY A 149 8.09 -12.79 -13.27
C GLY A 149 8.14 -11.97 -14.56
N LYS A 150 8.13 -12.63 -15.73
CA LYS A 150 8.06 -11.94 -17.02
C LYS A 150 6.63 -11.44 -17.24
N LEU A 151 5.66 -12.34 -17.09
CA LEU A 151 4.24 -12.01 -17.25
C LEU A 151 3.78 -10.94 -16.24
N SER A 152 4.26 -10.99 -14.99
CA SER A 152 3.93 -10.00 -13.95
C SER A 152 4.34 -8.57 -14.32
N GLN A 153 5.51 -8.38 -14.94
CA GLN A 153 5.91 -7.06 -15.43
C GLN A 153 5.04 -6.60 -16.61
N THR A 154 4.73 -7.50 -17.56
CA THR A 154 3.84 -7.21 -18.69
C THR A 154 2.44 -6.80 -18.20
N CYS A 155 1.85 -7.60 -17.32
CA CYS A 155 0.54 -7.36 -16.72
C CYS A 155 0.49 -6.04 -15.94
N TYR A 156 1.53 -5.73 -15.15
CA TYR A 156 1.63 -4.46 -14.44
C TYR A 156 1.62 -3.26 -15.39
N LEU A 157 2.47 -3.27 -16.42
CA LEU A 157 2.58 -2.15 -17.36
C LEU A 157 1.35 -2.01 -18.25
N MET A 158 0.74 -3.11 -18.66
CA MET A 158 -0.55 -3.10 -19.37
C MET A 158 -1.66 -2.47 -18.53
N ALA A 159 -1.77 -2.86 -17.26
CA ALA A 159 -2.75 -2.30 -16.34
C ALA A 159 -2.48 -0.81 -16.08
N LEU A 160 -1.21 -0.41 -15.98
CA LEU A 160 -0.79 0.98 -15.84
C LEU A 160 -1.22 1.82 -17.05
N ASP A 161 -0.93 1.37 -18.27
CA ASP A 161 -1.32 2.06 -19.51
C ASP A 161 -2.84 2.21 -19.60
N SER A 162 -3.58 1.13 -19.32
CA SER A 162 -5.05 1.14 -19.36
C SER A 162 -5.64 2.11 -18.33
N CYS A 163 -5.15 2.08 -17.09
CA CYS A 163 -5.60 3.00 -16.05
C CYS A 163 -5.24 4.45 -16.38
N TYR A 164 -4.01 4.71 -16.87
CA TYR A 164 -3.57 6.05 -17.23
C TYR A 164 -4.40 6.63 -18.38
N LYS A 165 -4.57 5.89 -19.47
CA LYS A 165 -5.40 6.29 -20.62
C LYS A 165 -6.82 6.67 -20.19
N ASN A 166 -7.45 5.82 -19.38
CA ASN A 166 -8.82 6.05 -18.93
C ASN A 166 -8.92 7.21 -17.92
N LEU A 167 -7.90 7.43 -17.08
CA LEU A 167 -7.82 8.60 -16.21
C LEU A 167 -7.67 9.87 -17.04
N SER A 168 -6.81 9.86 -18.06
CA SER A 168 -6.61 10.98 -18.98
C SER A 168 -7.88 11.35 -19.72
N HIS A 169 -8.66 10.37 -20.20
CA HIS A 169 -9.97 10.64 -20.82
C HIS A 169 -10.97 11.27 -19.84
N LYS A 170 -11.01 10.80 -18.59
CA LYS A 170 -11.88 11.38 -17.56
C LYS A 170 -11.47 12.81 -17.22
N TYR A 171 -10.17 13.06 -17.14
CA TYR A 171 -9.61 14.38 -16.92
C TYR A 171 -9.98 15.35 -18.03
N GLU A 172 -9.79 14.96 -19.29
CA GLU A 172 -10.11 15.78 -20.45
C GLU A 172 -11.60 16.15 -20.50
N LYS A 173 -12.48 15.20 -20.18
CA LYS A 173 -13.91 15.46 -20.07
C LYS A 173 -14.26 16.46 -18.95
N MET A 174 -13.48 16.49 -17.87
CA MET A 174 -13.74 17.35 -16.71
C MET A 174 -13.14 18.75 -16.87
N GLU A 175 -11.94 18.85 -17.44
CA GLU A 175 -11.12 20.06 -17.42
C GLU A 175 -10.92 20.67 -18.82
N GLY A 176 -11.40 20.00 -19.88
CA GLY A 176 -11.26 20.47 -21.26
C GLY A 176 -9.83 20.45 -21.80
N LYS A 177 -8.90 19.77 -21.11
CA LYS A 177 -7.50 19.66 -21.51
C LYS A 177 -6.97 18.25 -21.30
N LYS A 178 -6.04 17.82 -22.16
CA LYS A 178 -5.39 16.50 -22.04
C LYS A 178 -4.61 16.39 -20.72
N PHE A 179 -4.73 15.24 -20.05
CA PHE A 179 -3.89 14.95 -18.88
C PHE A 179 -2.47 14.59 -19.34
N SER A 180 -1.50 14.97 -18.51
CA SER A 180 -0.08 14.62 -18.68
C SER A 180 0.58 14.54 -17.31
N ILE A 181 1.84 14.09 -17.25
CA ILE A 181 2.63 14.10 -16.01
C ILE A 181 2.82 15.51 -15.41
N ALA A 182 2.59 16.58 -16.18
CA ALA A 182 2.64 17.95 -15.70
C ALA A 182 1.43 18.31 -14.81
N GLU A 183 0.31 17.61 -14.97
CA GLU A 183 -0.97 17.91 -14.28
C GLU A 183 -1.05 17.37 -12.85
N ALA A 184 -0.01 16.67 -12.39
CA ALA A 184 0.13 16.23 -11.02
C ALA A 184 1.52 16.55 -10.46
N ALA A 185 1.56 16.93 -9.19
CA ALA A 185 2.81 17.25 -8.50
C ALA A 185 3.58 15.98 -8.16
N TYR A 186 2.89 14.90 -7.80
CA TYR A 186 3.50 13.64 -7.39
C TYR A 186 2.76 12.43 -7.96
N PHE A 187 3.51 11.36 -8.20
CA PHE A 187 3.00 10.06 -8.62
C PHE A 187 3.51 8.98 -7.65
N VAL A 188 2.57 8.24 -7.06
CA VAL A 188 2.84 7.20 -6.06
C VAL A 188 2.39 5.87 -6.65
N PHE A 189 3.24 4.85 -6.55
CA PHE A 189 2.97 3.54 -7.15
C PHE A 189 2.98 2.45 -6.07
N HIS A 190 2.21 1.39 -6.30
CA HIS A 190 2.50 0.10 -5.68
C HIS A 190 3.98 -0.24 -5.98
N SER A 191 4.74 -0.48 -4.91
CA SER A 191 6.20 -0.52 -4.93
C SER A 191 6.73 -1.87 -4.45
N PRO A 192 6.64 -2.94 -5.28
CA PRO A 192 7.17 -4.25 -4.90
C PRO A 192 8.71 -4.23 -4.84
N TYR A 193 9.34 -3.44 -5.72
CA TYR A 193 10.75 -3.08 -5.66
C TYR A 193 10.97 -1.79 -6.45
N ASN A 194 11.98 -1.00 -6.08
CA ASN A 194 12.11 0.36 -6.60
C ASN A 194 12.40 0.44 -8.11
N LYS A 195 13.05 -0.57 -8.70
CA LYS A 195 13.30 -0.59 -10.15
C LYS A 195 11.98 -0.64 -10.93
N LEU A 196 10.95 -1.35 -10.47
CA LEU A 196 9.65 -1.34 -11.14
C LEU A 196 9.02 0.06 -11.10
N VAL A 197 9.08 0.75 -9.97
CA VAL A 197 8.57 2.12 -9.81
C VAL A 197 9.22 3.09 -10.82
N GLN A 198 10.54 2.99 -11.02
CA GLN A 198 11.25 3.76 -12.05
C GLN A 198 10.73 3.45 -13.46
N LYS A 199 10.54 2.17 -13.78
CA LYS A 199 9.95 1.75 -15.07
C LYS A 199 8.51 2.25 -15.24
N SER A 200 7.70 2.21 -14.19
CA SER A 200 6.30 2.64 -14.22
C SER A 200 6.17 4.11 -14.57
N PHE A 201 6.93 4.98 -13.89
CA PHE A 201 6.88 6.40 -14.19
C PHE A 201 7.47 6.73 -15.57
N ALA A 202 8.56 6.06 -15.96
CA ALA A 202 9.09 6.15 -17.31
C ALA A 202 8.08 5.72 -18.39
N ARG A 203 7.23 4.72 -18.09
CA ARG A 203 6.15 4.30 -18.98
C ARG A 203 5.08 5.39 -19.12
N LEU A 204 4.76 6.15 -18.08
CA LEU A 204 3.85 7.30 -18.19
C LEU A 204 4.42 8.39 -19.11
N VAL A 205 5.72 8.69 -18.97
CA VAL A 205 6.44 9.63 -19.84
C VAL A 205 6.40 9.18 -21.30
N PHE A 206 6.54 7.89 -21.57
CA PHE A 206 6.36 7.35 -22.92
C PHE A 206 4.92 7.50 -23.43
N ASN A 207 3.90 7.23 -22.61
CA ASN A 207 2.50 7.45 -23.00
C ASN A 207 2.19 8.93 -23.32
N ASP A 208 2.78 9.86 -22.56
CA ASP A 208 2.68 11.29 -22.82
C ASP A 208 3.33 11.67 -24.16
N ALA A 209 4.50 11.11 -24.48
CA ALA A 209 5.16 11.31 -25.76
C ALA A 209 4.33 10.77 -26.94
N LEU A 210 3.67 9.62 -26.78
CA LEU A 210 2.78 9.04 -27.81
C LEU A 210 1.49 9.85 -28.03
N SER A 211 1.00 10.53 -26.98
CA SER A 211 -0.25 11.31 -27.04
C SER A 211 -0.04 12.78 -27.41
N ASP A 212 1.20 13.14 -27.74
CA ASP A 212 1.69 14.51 -27.99
C ASP A 212 1.28 15.47 -26.86
N ALA A 213 1.48 15.03 -25.62
CA ALA A 213 1.27 15.87 -24.45
C ALA A 213 2.41 16.91 -24.35
N SER A 214 2.08 18.13 -23.97
CA SER A 214 3.03 19.24 -23.84
C SER A 214 4.03 19.08 -22.67
N SER A 215 3.94 17.98 -21.91
CA SER A 215 4.83 17.69 -20.78
C SER A 215 6.23 17.26 -21.21
N ILE A 216 6.39 16.74 -22.42
CA ILE A 216 7.66 16.23 -22.95
C ILE A 216 8.21 17.22 -23.97
N ASP A 217 9.46 17.64 -23.80
CA ASP A 217 10.15 18.53 -24.73
C ASP A 217 10.52 17.83 -26.05
N GLU A 218 10.90 18.63 -27.05
CA GLU A 218 11.23 18.10 -28.39
C GLU A 218 12.41 17.13 -28.35
N ALA A 219 13.41 17.36 -27.48
CA ALA A 219 14.53 16.44 -27.30
C ALA A 219 14.09 15.09 -26.70
N GLY A 220 13.13 15.09 -25.78
CA GLY A 220 12.52 13.88 -25.23
C GLY A 220 11.69 13.14 -26.26
N LYS A 221 10.88 13.86 -27.06
CA LYS A 221 10.10 13.27 -28.16
C LYS A 221 11.00 12.64 -29.22
N GLU A 222 12.07 13.32 -29.63
CA GLU A 222 13.04 12.81 -30.60
C GLU A 222 13.66 11.48 -30.12
N LYS A 223 14.07 11.39 -28.85
CA LYS A 223 14.62 10.17 -28.25
C LYS A 223 13.62 9.01 -28.18
N LEU A 224 12.33 9.29 -28.07
CA LEU A 224 11.27 8.28 -27.96
C LEU A 224 10.62 7.93 -29.31
N SER A 225 10.78 8.78 -30.31
CA SER A 225 10.23 8.61 -31.65
C SER A 225 10.59 7.27 -32.34
N PRO A 226 11.79 6.67 -32.17
CA PRO A 226 12.10 5.38 -32.78
C PRO A 226 11.24 4.22 -32.27
N PHE A 227 10.54 4.41 -31.16
CA PHE A 227 9.72 3.39 -30.51
C PHE A 227 8.21 3.63 -30.68
N SER A 228 7.78 4.64 -31.45
CA SER A 228 6.37 5.05 -31.53
C SER A 228 5.44 4.01 -32.13
N SER A 229 5.97 3.09 -32.95
CA SER A 229 5.23 1.99 -33.56
C SER A 229 5.12 0.75 -32.66
N LEU A 230 5.88 0.67 -31.56
CA LEU A 230 5.83 -0.47 -30.65
C LEU A 230 4.52 -0.45 -29.86
N THR A 231 3.80 -1.57 -29.89
CA THR A 231 2.53 -1.71 -29.15
C THR A 231 2.51 -3.02 -28.36
N GLY A 232 1.62 -3.09 -27.37
CA GLY A 232 1.41 -4.31 -26.57
C GLY A 232 2.71 -4.90 -26.03
N ASP A 233 2.83 -6.23 -26.16
CA ASP A 233 3.95 -7.02 -25.67
C ASP A 233 5.32 -6.60 -26.20
N GLU A 234 5.39 -6.15 -27.46
CA GLU A 234 6.64 -5.66 -28.05
C GLU A 234 7.16 -4.46 -27.25
N SER A 235 6.26 -3.54 -26.89
CA SER A 235 6.62 -2.36 -26.10
C SER A 235 6.96 -2.70 -24.65
N TYR A 236 6.25 -3.66 -24.03
CA TYR A 236 6.46 -4.03 -22.63
C TYR A 236 7.79 -4.76 -22.41
N GLN A 237 8.28 -5.47 -23.42
CA GLN A 237 9.48 -6.30 -23.34
C GLN A 237 10.73 -5.62 -23.93
N ASN A 238 10.57 -4.47 -24.61
CA ASN A 238 11.68 -3.77 -25.25
C ASN A 238 12.56 -3.03 -24.22
N ARG A 239 13.79 -3.53 -24.05
CA ARG A 239 14.77 -2.97 -23.09
C ARG A 239 15.33 -1.62 -23.52
N ASP A 240 15.39 -1.33 -24.82
CA ASP A 240 15.91 -0.06 -25.32
C ASP A 240 14.89 1.06 -25.15
N LEU A 241 13.60 0.75 -25.37
CA LEU A 241 12.50 1.63 -24.98
C LEU A 241 12.51 1.89 -23.47
N GLU A 242 12.71 0.86 -22.64
CA GLU A 242 12.81 1.04 -21.18
C GLU A 242 13.93 2.04 -20.82
N LYS A 243 15.13 1.86 -21.37
CA LYS A 243 16.28 2.73 -21.12
C LYS A 243 16.04 4.16 -21.60
N ALA A 244 15.55 4.32 -22.83
CA ALA A 244 15.26 5.63 -23.40
C ALA A 244 14.21 6.38 -22.57
N SER A 245 13.13 5.68 -22.19
CA SER A 245 12.07 6.23 -21.34
C SER A 245 12.60 6.64 -19.97
N GLN A 246 13.45 5.83 -19.34
CA GLN A 246 14.07 6.18 -18.05
C GLN A 246 14.98 7.40 -18.13
N LEU A 247 15.73 7.55 -19.24
CA LEU A 247 16.59 8.71 -19.45
C LEU A 247 15.78 10.00 -19.59
N VAL A 248 14.70 9.98 -20.37
CA VAL A 248 13.80 11.13 -20.54
C VAL A 248 13.04 11.43 -19.24
N ALA A 249 12.61 10.39 -18.52
CA ALA A 249 11.85 10.52 -17.28
C ALA A 249 12.68 10.98 -16.08
N LYS A 250 14.01 10.84 -16.10
CA LYS A 250 14.89 11.04 -14.95
C LYS A 250 14.65 12.35 -14.15
N PRO A 251 14.67 13.55 -14.78
CA PRO A 251 14.45 14.79 -14.02
C PRO A 251 13.07 14.83 -13.36
N PHE A 252 12.04 14.40 -14.08
CA PHE A 252 10.67 14.34 -13.56
C PHE A 252 10.52 13.28 -12.47
N TYR A 253 11.21 12.13 -12.58
CA TYR A 253 11.16 11.06 -11.59
C TYR A 253 11.74 11.55 -10.25
N ASP A 254 12.90 12.20 -10.28
CA ASP A 254 13.59 12.67 -9.07
C ASP A 254 12.71 13.68 -8.30
N GLU A 255 11.94 14.51 -9.01
CA GLU A 255 10.99 15.47 -8.42
C GLU A 255 9.67 14.82 -7.96
N LYS A 256 9.00 14.09 -8.87
CA LYS A 256 7.60 13.67 -8.72
C LYS A 256 7.42 12.30 -8.06
N VAL A 257 8.45 11.45 -8.06
CA VAL A 257 8.38 10.07 -7.56
C VAL A 257 9.46 9.78 -6.52
N GLY A 258 10.67 10.34 -6.66
CA GLY A 258 11.76 10.18 -5.71
C GLY A 258 11.34 10.30 -4.23
N PRO A 259 10.57 11.34 -3.84
CA PRO A 259 10.09 11.53 -2.47
C PRO A 259 9.16 10.43 -1.93
N THR A 260 8.59 9.57 -2.78
CA THR A 260 7.67 8.50 -2.37
C THR A 260 8.42 7.19 -2.04
N THR A 261 9.74 7.15 -2.19
CA THR A 261 10.48 5.87 -2.24
C THR A 261 11.15 5.45 -0.92
N LEU A 262 11.13 6.30 0.11
CA LEU A 262 11.88 6.06 1.36
C LEU A 262 11.50 4.74 2.04
N ILE A 263 10.24 4.59 2.47
CA ILE A 263 9.80 3.39 3.20
C ILE A 263 9.90 2.14 2.31
N PRO A 264 9.41 2.12 1.05
CA PRO A 264 9.57 0.94 0.20
C PRO A 264 11.02 0.49 0.00
N LYS A 265 11.97 1.42 -0.17
CA LYS A 265 13.40 1.07 -0.32
C LYS A 265 14.04 0.56 0.97
N GLN A 266 13.50 0.95 2.13
CA GLN A 266 14.04 0.57 3.43
C GLN A 266 13.38 -0.69 4.01
N VAL A 267 12.15 -1.01 3.61
CA VAL A 267 11.33 -2.09 4.20
C VAL A 267 11.07 -3.25 3.23
N GLY A 268 11.11 -3.01 1.91
CA GLY A 268 10.79 -4.01 0.90
C GLY A 268 9.31 -4.04 0.51
N ASN A 269 8.85 -5.13 -0.12
CA ASN A 269 7.46 -5.22 -0.56
C ASN A 269 6.52 -5.42 0.63
N MET A 270 5.51 -4.57 0.75
CA MET A 270 4.50 -4.63 1.81
C MET A 270 3.11 -4.99 1.26
N TYR A 271 3.06 -5.62 0.08
CA TYR A 271 1.84 -5.96 -0.67
C TYR A 271 0.77 -4.86 -0.63
N THR A 272 -0.37 -5.07 0.03
CA THR A 272 -1.49 -4.11 0.05
C THR A 272 -1.12 -2.79 0.72
N ALA A 273 -0.18 -2.79 1.67
CA ALA A 273 0.31 -1.59 2.33
C ALA A 273 1.38 -0.84 1.51
N SER A 274 1.94 -1.44 0.44
CA SER A 274 3.08 -0.88 -0.29
C SER A 274 2.78 0.49 -0.93
N LEU A 275 1.63 0.65 -1.59
CA LEU A 275 1.22 1.95 -2.15
C LEU A 275 1.10 3.01 -1.06
N TYR A 276 0.49 2.65 0.06
CA TYR A 276 0.25 3.58 1.16
C TYR A 276 1.52 3.90 1.95
N ALA A 277 2.50 2.99 1.98
CA ALA A 277 3.83 3.24 2.53
C ALA A 277 4.64 4.18 1.65
N ALA A 278 4.49 4.07 0.33
CA ALA A 278 5.04 5.03 -0.60
C ALA A 278 4.38 6.42 -0.44
N PHE A 279 3.06 6.46 -0.21
CA PHE A 279 2.36 7.71 0.07
C PHE A 279 2.74 8.31 1.44
N ALA A 280 2.91 7.49 2.47
CA ALA A 280 3.44 7.92 3.77
C ALA A 280 4.86 8.50 3.65
N SER A 281 5.69 7.96 2.75
CA SER A 281 7.02 8.52 2.43
C SER A 281 6.91 9.91 1.80
N LEU A 282 5.95 10.12 0.90
CA LEU A 282 5.69 11.44 0.31
C LEU A 282 5.31 12.46 1.39
N ILE A 283 4.32 12.12 2.24
CA ILE A 283 3.88 12.98 3.34
C ILE A 283 5.06 13.30 4.26
N HIS A 284 5.88 12.30 4.61
CA HIS A 284 7.06 12.49 5.45
C HIS A 284 8.10 13.44 4.82
N ASN A 285 8.40 13.28 3.53
CA ASN A 285 9.48 14.00 2.87
C ASN A 285 9.09 15.40 2.37
N LYS A 286 7.80 15.65 2.11
CA LYS A 286 7.31 16.86 1.46
C LYS A 286 6.20 17.56 2.23
N THR A 287 6.03 17.28 3.52
CA THR A 287 4.90 17.77 4.35
C THR A 287 4.51 19.22 4.09
N THR A 288 5.48 20.14 4.02
CA THR A 288 5.26 21.59 3.86
C THR A 288 4.98 22.05 2.42
N ALA A 289 5.15 21.18 1.43
CA ALA A 289 5.01 21.50 0.01
C ALA A 289 3.78 20.85 -0.65
N LEU A 290 2.96 20.16 0.14
CA LEU A 290 1.83 19.35 -0.34
C LEU A 290 0.51 20.12 -0.41
N ASP A 291 0.39 21.28 0.24
CA ASP A 291 -0.85 22.07 0.20
C ASP A 291 -1.22 22.46 -1.25
N GLY A 292 -2.51 22.26 -1.58
CA GLY A 292 -3.06 22.47 -2.91
C GLY A 292 -2.57 21.52 -4.01
N LYS A 293 -1.71 20.54 -3.71
CA LYS A 293 -1.11 19.66 -4.71
C LYS A 293 -2.03 18.49 -5.07
N ARG A 294 -1.98 18.11 -6.35
CA ARG A 294 -2.56 16.86 -6.85
C ARG A 294 -1.52 15.74 -6.76
N VAL A 295 -1.95 14.60 -6.24
CA VAL A 295 -1.15 13.37 -6.16
C VAL A 295 -1.90 12.25 -6.87
N ILE A 296 -1.24 11.62 -7.84
CA ILE A 296 -1.77 10.45 -8.53
C ILE A 296 -1.23 9.20 -7.84
N LEU A 297 -2.11 8.24 -7.58
CA LEU A 297 -1.78 6.95 -6.99
C LEU A 297 -2.13 5.84 -7.97
N PHE A 298 -1.23 4.87 -8.14
CA PHE A 298 -1.47 3.66 -8.92
C PHE A 298 -1.37 2.42 -8.03
N SER A 299 -2.52 1.79 -7.78
CA SER A 299 -2.61 0.50 -7.10
C SER A 299 -2.71 -0.62 -8.11
N TYR A 300 -1.97 -1.70 -7.86
CA TYR A 300 -1.95 -2.91 -8.66
C TYR A 300 -1.96 -4.12 -7.72
N GLY A 301 -2.70 -5.16 -8.09
CA GLY A 301 -2.59 -6.50 -7.54
C GLY A 301 -2.73 -7.52 -8.68
N SER A 302 -1.86 -8.52 -8.70
CA SER A 302 -1.87 -9.60 -9.68
C SER A 302 -3.18 -10.39 -9.72
N GLY A 303 -3.41 -11.10 -10.82
CA GLY A 303 -4.64 -11.85 -11.08
C GLY A 303 -5.60 -11.33 -12.16
N LEU A 304 -5.73 -10.04 -12.51
CA LEU A 304 -5.23 -8.81 -11.91
C LEU A 304 -6.35 -7.78 -11.70
N SER A 305 -6.13 -6.89 -10.73
CA SER A 305 -6.95 -5.72 -10.43
C SER A 305 -6.06 -4.49 -10.21
N ALA A 306 -6.35 -3.40 -10.91
CA ALA A 306 -5.60 -2.16 -10.81
C ALA A 306 -6.51 -0.94 -10.83
N THR A 307 -6.07 0.14 -10.19
CA THR A 307 -6.71 1.44 -10.29
C THR A 307 -5.69 2.56 -10.15
N MET A 308 -5.74 3.51 -11.08
CA MET A 308 -5.12 4.82 -10.91
C MET A 308 -6.16 5.81 -10.41
N PHE A 309 -5.85 6.57 -9.38
CA PHE A 309 -6.78 7.55 -8.80
C PHE A 309 -6.04 8.79 -8.31
N SER A 310 -6.78 9.89 -8.20
CA SER A 310 -6.21 11.18 -7.84
C SER A 310 -6.69 11.64 -6.46
N LEU A 311 -5.77 12.26 -5.72
CA LEU A 311 -6.02 12.93 -4.46
C LEU A 311 -5.65 14.41 -4.59
N ARG A 312 -6.46 15.28 -3.99
CA ARG A 312 -6.14 16.68 -3.76
C ARG A 312 -5.76 16.86 -2.29
N LEU A 313 -4.54 17.31 -2.08
CA LEU A 313 -4.03 17.62 -0.76
C LEU A 313 -4.34 19.07 -0.40
N ARG A 314 -4.69 19.29 0.85
CA ARG A 314 -4.87 20.60 1.47
C ARG A 314 -4.35 20.56 2.89
N GLU A 315 -3.89 21.69 3.42
CA GLU A 315 -3.66 21.75 4.86
C GLU A 315 -5.00 21.59 5.58
N GLY A 316 -5.05 20.63 6.50
CA GLY A 316 -6.24 20.36 7.31
C GLY A 316 -6.21 21.10 8.65
N GLN A 317 -7.32 21.03 9.37
CA GLN A 317 -7.46 21.58 10.71
C GLN A 317 -7.04 20.53 11.75
N HIS A 318 -6.54 20.95 12.91
CA HIS A 318 -6.23 20.03 14.01
C HIS A 318 -7.48 19.22 14.42
N PRO A 319 -7.40 17.89 14.62
CA PRO A 319 -6.18 17.07 14.65
C PRO A 319 -5.76 16.47 13.30
N PHE A 320 -6.49 16.73 12.22
CA PHE A 320 -6.30 16.11 10.91
C PHE A 320 -5.58 17.06 9.93
N SER A 321 -4.30 17.33 10.17
CA SER A 321 -3.44 18.13 9.27
C SER A 321 -2.30 17.28 8.68
N LEU A 322 -1.74 17.69 7.53
CA LEU A 322 -0.61 16.98 6.91
C LEU A 322 0.62 16.97 7.83
N SER A 323 0.86 18.10 8.50
CA SER A 323 1.89 18.28 9.53
C SER A 323 1.74 17.30 10.71
N LYS A 324 0.53 17.17 11.26
CA LYS A 324 0.24 16.22 12.33
C LYS A 324 0.40 14.78 11.85
N ILE A 325 -0.01 14.46 10.62
CA ILE A 325 0.16 13.13 10.02
C ILE A 325 1.64 12.75 9.93
N ALA A 326 2.47 13.61 9.36
CA ALA A 326 3.91 13.37 9.27
C ALA A 326 4.54 13.15 10.66
N SER A 327 4.18 13.99 11.64
CA SER A 327 4.67 13.89 13.02
C SER A 327 4.26 12.59 13.71
N VAL A 328 2.98 12.21 13.65
CA VAL A 328 2.45 11.01 14.31
C VAL A 328 3.00 9.72 13.69
N MET A 329 3.18 9.70 12.36
CA MET A 329 3.80 8.55 11.69
C MET A 329 5.24 8.32 12.15
N ASN A 330 5.98 9.39 12.46
CA ASN A 330 7.36 9.37 12.97
C ASN A 330 8.27 8.39 12.20
N VAL A 331 8.27 8.52 10.88
CA VAL A 331 8.94 7.57 9.96
C VAL A 331 10.44 7.50 10.23
N SER A 332 11.11 8.65 10.40
CA SER A 332 12.56 8.68 10.62
C SER A 332 12.98 7.91 11.87
N GLU A 333 12.25 8.07 12.98
CA GLU A 333 12.60 7.39 14.23
C GLU A 333 12.36 5.88 14.13
N LYS A 334 11.23 5.47 13.53
CA LYS A 334 10.95 4.04 13.28
C LYS A 334 12.02 3.37 12.42
N LEU A 335 12.59 4.08 11.46
CA LEU A 335 13.68 3.56 10.63
C LEU A 335 15.01 3.48 11.37
N LYS A 336 15.29 4.44 12.27
CA LYS A 336 16.49 4.46 13.13
C LYS A 336 16.44 3.39 14.21
N SER A 337 15.26 3.09 14.76
CA SER A 337 15.08 2.14 15.85
C SER A 337 15.01 0.67 15.39
N ARG A 338 15.44 0.36 14.16
CA ARG A 338 15.43 -1.01 13.64
C ARG A 338 16.61 -1.80 14.18
N HIS A 339 16.44 -3.11 14.20
CA HIS A 339 17.48 -4.05 14.57
C HIS A 339 17.91 -4.83 13.34
N GLU A 340 19.18 -4.76 13.00
CA GLU A 340 19.76 -5.53 11.90
C GLU A 340 20.03 -6.97 12.33
N PHE A 341 19.78 -7.90 11.43
CA PHE A 341 20.06 -9.32 11.60
C PHE A 341 21.04 -9.76 10.53
N PRO A 342 22.08 -10.57 10.87
CA PRO A 342 22.90 -11.22 9.86
C PRO A 342 22.04 -12.07 8.90
N PRO A 343 22.39 -12.17 7.60
CA PRO A 343 21.63 -12.95 6.63
C PRO A 343 21.34 -14.38 7.07
N GLU A 344 22.29 -15.03 7.76
CA GLU A 344 22.14 -16.39 8.29
C GLU A 344 20.98 -16.47 9.28
N LYS A 345 20.89 -15.49 10.19
CA LYS A 345 19.81 -15.43 11.19
C LYS A 345 18.46 -15.10 10.56
N PHE A 346 18.46 -14.26 9.52
CA PHE A 346 17.26 -14.01 8.71
C PHE A 346 16.78 -15.30 8.03
N VAL A 347 17.67 -16.07 7.41
CA VAL A 347 17.34 -17.35 6.77
C VAL A 347 16.81 -18.37 7.79
N GLU A 348 17.44 -18.50 8.96
CA GLU A 348 16.91 -19.33 10.07
C GLU A 348 15.48 -18.91 10.46
N THR A 349 15.24 -17.61 10.54
CA THR A 349 13.91 -17.06 10.87
C THR A 349 12.89 -17.42 9.79
N MET A 350 13.25 -17.34 8.51
CA MET A 350 12.36 -17.75 7.41
C MET A 350 11.99 -19.24 7.50
N HIS A 351 12.94 -20.12 7.79
CA HIS A 351 12.67 -21.56 7.99
C HIS A 351 11.75 -21.79 9.19
N LEU A 352 11.95 -21.06 10.29
CA LEU A 352 11.04 -21.12 11.43
C LEU A 352 9.62 -20.68 11.04
N MET A 353 9.48 -19.58 10.30
CA MET A 353 8.17 -19.09 9.87
C MET A 353 7.45 -20.07 8.94
N GLU A 354 8.18 -20.73 8.04
CA GLU A 354 7.65 -21.81 7.19
C GLU A 354 7.07 -22.96 8.04
N GLN A 355 7.77 -23.38 9.09
CA GLN A 355 7.28 -24.41 10.02
C GLN A 355 6.04 -23.96 10.82
N ARG A 356 5.87 -22.65 11.04
CA ARG A 356 4.72 -22.10 11.77
C ARG A 356 3.52 -21.80 10.87
N TYR A 357 3.72 -21.67 9.56
CA TYR A 357 2.65 -21.37 8.63
C TYR A 357 1.63 -22.53 8.59
N GLY A 358 0.36 -22.23 8.89
CA GLY A 358 -0.69 -23.25 8.97
C GLY A 358 -0.55 -24.26 10.12
N ALA A 359 0.41 -24.10 11.03
CA ALA A 359 0.62 -24.99 12.18
C ALA A 359 -0.26 -24.61 13.39
N ASN A 360 -0.34 -25.52 14.36
CA ASN A 360 -1.06 -25.34 15.63
C ASN A 360 -0.23 -25.89 16.81
N ASN A 361 -0.78 -25.78 18.03
CA ASN A 361 -0.20 -26.31 19.26
C ASN A 361 1.26 -25.89 19.52
N PHE A 362 1.53 -24.59 19.48
CA PHE A 362 2.85 -24.04 19.80
C PHE A 362 2.79 -22.72 20.55
N VAL A 363 3.80 -22.52 21.41
CA VAL A 363 4.07 -21.25 22.08
C VAL A 363 5.25 -20.58 21.37
N THR A 364 5.17 -19.27 21.16
CA THR A 364 6.25 -18.49 20.55
C THR A 364 7.35 -18.16 21.56
N SER A 365 8.47 -17.63 21.08
CA SER A 365 9.47 -17.06 22.00
C SER A 365 8.85 -15.89 22.77
N LYS A 366 9.00 -15.90 24.09
CA LYS A 366 8.60 -14.77 24.96
C LYS A 366 9.57 -13.59 24.87
N ASP A 367 10.66 -13.71 24.12
CA ASP A 367 11.58 -12.61 23.88
C ASP A 367 10.92 -11.55 22.99
N CYS A 368 10.48 -10.47 23.63
CA CYS A 368 9.95 -9.28 22.99
C CYS A 368 10.92 -8.09 23.12
N SER A 369 12.19 -8.32 23.47
CA SER A 369 13.18 -7.27 23.76
C SER A 369 13.32 -6.26 22.61
N LEU A 370 13.35 -6.75 21.37
CA LEU A 370 13.49 -5.96 20.14
C LEU A 370 12.21 -5.22 19.71
N LEU A 371 11.05 -5.56 20.26
CA LEU A 371 9.80 -4.90 19.91
C LEU A 371 9.70 -3.54 20.60
N ALA A 372 9.18 -2.51 19.94
CA ALA A 372 8.89 -1.26 20.62
C ALA A 372 7.73 -1.45 21.64
N PRO A 373 7.71 -0.70 22.75
CA PRO A 373 6.54 -0.67 23.64
C PRO A 373 5.24 -0.38 22.90
N GLY A 374 4.15 -1.04 23.29
CA GLY A 374 2.84 -0.97 22.62
C GLY A 374 2.68 -1.90 21.40
N THR A 375 3.72 -2.63 21.01
CA THR A 375 3.64 -3.62 19.92
C THR A 375 2.86 -4.85 20.35
N TYR A 376 1.90 -5.29 19.53
CA TYR A 376 1.23 -6.57 19.71
C TYR A 376 2.06 -7.70 19.12
N TYR A 377 2.11 -8.84 19.81
CA TYR A 377 2.82 -10.04 19.38
C TYR A 377 2.02 -11.30 19.68
N LEU A 378 2.25 -12.35 18.89
CA LEU A 378 1.61 -13.66 19.05
C LEU A 378 2.27 -14.39 20.24
N LEU A 379 1.48 -14.84 21.21
CA LEU A 379 1.93 -15.65 22.35
C LEU A 379 1.96 -17.14 22.00
N GLU A 380 0.84 -17.63 21.48
CA GLU A 380 0.67 -19.04 21.17
C GLU A 380 -0.45 -19.26 20.15
N VAL A 381 -0.41 -20.44 19.56
CA VAL A 381 -1.50 -21.02 18.78
C VAL A 381 -1.82 -22.36 19.42
N ASP A 382 -3.03 -22.53 19.93
CA ASP A 382 -3.40 -23.77 20.60
C ASP A 382 -3.71 -24.92 19.63
N SER A 383 -4.08 -26.09 20.15
CA SER A 383 -4.42 -27.27 19.35
C SER A 383 -5.67 -27.11 18.46
N LYS A 384 -6.43 -26.03 18.63
CA LYS A 384 -7.61 -25.69 17.83
C LYS A 384 -7.37 -24.47 16.93
N TYR A 385 -6.10 -24.14 16.64
CA TYR A 385 -5.70 -23.01 15.79
C TYR A 385 -6.09 -21.63 16.33
N ARG A 386 -6.54 -21.52 17.59
CA ARG A 386 -6.88 -20.22 18.19
C ARG A 386 -5.59 -19.49 18.51
N ARG A 387 -5.53 -18.22 18.10
CA ARG A 387 -4.34 -17.36 18.24
C ARG A 387 -4.52 -16.41 19.41
N PHE A 388 -3.54 -16.37 20.30
CA PHE A 388 -3.54 -15.51 21.48
C PHE A 388 -2.46 -14.44 21.34
N TYR A 389 -2.81 -13.19 21.60
CA TYR A 389 -1.93 -12.04 21.42
C TYR A 389 -1.74 -11.30 22.74
N ALA A 390 -0.57 -10.67 22.91
CA ALA A 390 -0.29 -9.74 23.99
C ALA A 390 0.26 -8.41 23.46
N LYS A 391 0.13 -7.35 24.26
CA LYS A 391 0.71 -6.02 23.99
C LYS A 391 1.95 -5.84 24.86
N LYS A 392 3.10 -5.53 24.27
CA LYS A 392 4.32 -5.21 25.03
C LYS A 392 4.05 -3.97 25.90
N ALA A 393 4.28 -4.08 27.21
CA ALA A 393 4.05 -3.01 28.16
C ALA A 393 4.90 -1.77 27.85
N LEU A 394 4.37 -0.59 28.19
CA LEU A 394 5.18 0.62 28.31
C LEU A 394 6.16 0.42 29.47
N ALA A 395 7.40 0.89 29.34
CA ALA A 395 8.48 0.64 30.31
C ALA A 395 8.15 1.07 31.75
N ASN A 396 7.05 1.81 31.98
CA ASN A 396 6.49 2.17 33.28
C ASN A 396 4.96 1.96 33.36
N GLY A 397 4.46 0.73 33.23
CA GLY A 397 3.04 0.42 33.45
C GLY A 397 2.81 -1.04 33.82
N SER A 398 2.20 -1.26 34.98
CA SER A 398 1.83 -2.55 35.57
C SER A 398 1.21 -3.53 34.58
N LEU A 399 1.61 -4.80 34.68
CA LEU A 399 0.98 -5.95 34.03
C LEU A 399 -0.53 -5.95 34.29
N ALA A 400 -1.32 -5.60 33.27
CA ALA A 400 -2.71 -6.04 33.19
C ALA A 400 -2.72 -7.36 32.40
N ASN A 401 -2.72 -8.48 33.12
CA ASN A 401 -3.03 -9.77 32.53
C ASN A 401 -4.54 -9.81 32.24
N GLY A 402 -4.92 -9.75 30.97
CA GLY A 402 -6.28 -10.10 30.52
C GLY A 402 -6.36 -11.61 30.30
N HIS A 403 -7.37 -12.23 30.92
CA HIS A 403 -7.67 -13.66 30.86
C HIS A 403 -8.24 -14.11 29.51
#